data_AF-A0AAJ1UW01-F1
#
_entry.id   AF-A0AAJ1UW01-F1
#
_cell.length_a   1.000
_cell.length_b   1.000
_cell.length_c   1.000
_cell.angle_alpha   90.00
_cell.angle_beta   90.00
_cell.angle_gamma   90.00
#
_symmetry.space_group_name_H-M   'P 1'
#
loop_
_entity.id
_entity.type
_entity.pdbx_description
1 polymer ?
#
loop_
_entity_poly.entity_id
_entity_poly.type
_entity_poly.pdbx_seq_one_letter_code
_entity_poly.pdbx_strand_id
1 'polypeptide(L)' 'MKGTVDIFAAIIITVISITFASTLYLYSTGVIRGTMTENFKLVDIFGNRVIIKNIGRGEIKDLKCMVDGRETRCV' A
#
# COMPACT_ATOMS: atom_id res chain seq x y z
N MET A 1 -46.91 17.22 -1.90
CA MET A 1 -45.99 16.46 -2.78
C MET A 1 -44.54 16.94 -2.74
N LYS A 2 -44.23 18.23 -2.53
CA LYS A 2 -42.83 18.73 -2.41
C LYS A 2 -42.00 18.05 -1.30
N GLY A 3 -42.52 18.00 -0.06
CA GLY A 3 -41.77 17.45 1.07
C GLY A 3 -41.39 15.97 0.95
N THR A 4 -42.19 15.17 0.22
CA THR A 4 -41.86 13.75 -0.03
C THR A 4 -40.69 13.63 -1.00
N VAL A 5 -40.65 14.47 -2.05
CA VAL A 5 -39.55 14.51 -3.03
C VAL A 5 -38.25 14.97 -2.37
N ASP A 6 -38.32 15.96 -1.47
CA ASP A 6 -37.15 16.47 -0.74
C ASP A 6 -36.54 15.39 0.18
N ILE A 7 -37.38 14.59 0.84
CA ILE A 7 -36.95 13.45 1.67
C ILE A 7 -36.26 12.38 0.80
N PHE A 8 -36.85 12.03 -0.35
CA PHE A 8 -36.22 11.06 -1.26
C PHE A 8 -34.88 11.56 -1.80
N ALA A 9 -34.79 12.84 -2.16
CA ALA A 9 -33.54 13.44 -2.60
C ALA A 9 -32.46 13.40 -1.50
N ALA A 10 -32.82 13.71 -0.26
CA ALA A 10 -31.91 13.63 0.88
C ALA A 10 -31.41 12.20 1.14
N ILE A 11 -32.29 11.20 1.04
CA ILE A 11 -31.92 9.79 1.18
C ILE A 11 -30.94 9.38 0.09
N ILE A 12 -31.23 9.73 -1.18
CA ILE A 12 -30.37 9.38 -2.32
C ILE A 12 -28.97 9.99 -2.16
N ILE A 13 -28.89 11.28 -1.82
CA ILE A 13 -27.61 11.95 -1.61
C ILE A 13 -26.82 11.27 -0.48
N THR A 14 -27.49 10.95 0.62
CA THR A 14 -26.86 10.29 1.77
C THR A 14 -26.28 8.92 1.40
N VAL A 15 -27.04 8.11 0.66
CA VAL A 15 -26.59 6.78 0.22
C VAL A 15 -25.37 6.89 -0.71
N ILE A 16 -25.39 7.85 -1.64
CA ILE A 16 -24.26 8.09 -2.55
C ILE A 16 -23.02 8.52 -1.76
N SER A 17 -23.16 9.43 -0.81
CA SER A 17 -22.06 9.90 0.04
C SER A 17 -21.44 8.78 0.88
N ILE A 18 -22.26 7.93 1.50
CA ILE A 18 -21.79 6.77 2.29
C ILE A 18 -21.04 5.78 1.39
N THR A 19 -21.57 5.52 0.19
CA THR A 19 -20.95 4.60 -0.78
C THR A 19 -19.58 5.13 -1.23
N PHE A 20 -19.50 6.43 -1.53
CA PHE A 20 -18.25 7.07 -1.94
C PHE A 20 -17.21 7.06 -0.82
N ALA A 21 -17.61 7.41 0.40
CA ALA A 21 -16.74 7.38 1.57
C ALA A 21 -16.20 5.97 1.87
N SER A 22 -17.05 4.95 1.78
CA SER A 22 -16.68 3.56 2.02
C SER A 22 -15.70 3.04 0.96
N THR A 23 -15.95 3.39 -0.31
CA THR A 23 -15.06 3.02 -1.42
C THR A 23 -13.70 3.68 -1.28
N LEU A 24 -13.67 4.98 -0.93
CA LEU A 24 -12.44 5.72 -0.71
C LEU A 24 -11.64 5.14 0.46
N TYR A 25 -12.30 4.77 1.55
CA TYR A 25 -11.67 4.11 2.70
C TYR A 25 -11.06 2.75 2.34
N LEU A 26 -11.79 1.91 1.61
CA LEU A 26 -11.28 0.61 1.17
C LEU A 26 -10.09 0.77 0.20
N TYR A 27 -10.16 1.72 -0.72
CA TYR A 27 -9.05 2.02 -1.63
C TYR A 27 -7.82 2.50 -0.86
N SER A 28 -7.97 3.49 0.02
CA SER A 28 -6.84 4.06 0.77
C SER A 28 -6.23 3.05 1.75
N THR A 29 -7.04 2.23 2.42
CA THR A 29 -6.51 1.13 3.26
C THR A 29 -5.80 0.05 2.44
N GLY A 30 -6.33 -0.29 1.25
CA GLY A 30 -5.68 -1.20 0.31
C GLY A 30 -4.34 -0.66 -0.18
N VAL A 31 -4.28 0.60 -0.59
CA VAL A 31 -3.04 1.27 -1.05
C VAL A 31 -2.03 1.38 0.08
N ILE A 32 -2.41 1.81 1.28
CA ILE A 32 -1.49 1.93 2.42
C ILE A 32 -0.94 0.55 2.80
N ARG A 33 -1.80 -0.47 2.88
CA ARG A 33 -1.36 -1.84 3.20
C ARG A 33 -0.51 -2.46 2.09
N GLY A 34 -0.84 -2.18 0.83
CA GLY A 34 -0.07 -2.60 -0.34
C GLY A 34 1.27 -1.87 -0.48
N THR A 35 1.38 -0.63 0.00
CA THR A 35 2.67 0.09 -0.02
C THR A 35 3.61 -0.43 1.08
N MET A 36 3.07 -1.05 2.13
CA MET A 36 3.86 -1.71 3.18
C MET A 36 4.30 -3.14 2.84
N THR A 37 4.01 -3.68 1.64
CA THR A 37 4.39 -5.07 1.31
C THR A 37 5.88 -5.26 1.06
N GLU A 38 6.61 -4.21 0.69
CA GLU A 38 8.05 -4.27 0.37
C GLU A 38 8.82 -3.29 1.26
N ASN A 39 9.04 -3.68 2.50
CA ASN A 39 9.82 -2.92 3.46
C ASN A 39 11.08 -3.70 3.80
N PHE A 40 12.23 -3.04 3.73
CA PHE A 40 13.54 -3.63 4.00
C PHE A 40 14.22 -2.89 5.14
N LYS A 41 14.91 -3.64 6.00
CA LYS A 41 15.79 -3.07 7.02
C LYS A 41 17.17 -3.71 6.92
N LEU A 42 18.20 -2.86 6.89
CA LEU A 42 19.58 -3.30 7.12
C LEU A 42 19.69 -3.77 8.57
N VAL A 43 19.99 -5.05 8.77
CA VAL A 43 20.17 -5.64 10.11
C VAL A 43 21.60 -5.46 10.55
N ASP A 44 22.54 -5.85 9.70
CA ASP A 44 23.96 -5.86 10.02
C ASP A 44 24.83 -5.95 8.76
N ILE A 45 26.11 -5.61 8.89
CA ILE A 45 27.16 -5.83 7.90
C ILE A 45 28.28 -6.60 8.59
N PHE A 46 28.46 -7.86 8.21
CA PHE A 46 29.47 -8.72 8.81
C PHE A 46 30.45 -9.23 7.75
N GLY A 47 31.69 -8.77 7.82
CA GLY A 47 32.72 -9.05 6.80
C GLY A 47 32.27 -8.57 5.42
N ASN A 48 32.16 -9.50 4.47
CA ASN A 48 31.72 -9.22 3.10
C ASN A 48 30.21 -9.51 2.88
N ARG A 49 29.41 -9.64 3.94
CA ARG A 49 27.98 -9.96 3.85
C ARG A 49 27.13 -8.82 4.38
N VAL A 50 26.05 -8.53 3.66
CA VAL A 50 25.01 -7.60 4.08
C VAL A 50 23.78 -8.41 4.49
N ILE A 51 23.35 -8.28 5.74
CA ILE A 51 22.18 -8.97 6.25
C ILE A 51 21.00 -8.02 6.18
N ILE A 52 20.05 -8.33 5.28
CA ILE A 52 18.83 -7.55 5.08
C ILE A 52 17.65 -8.37 5.61
N LYS A 53 16.82 -7.77 6.44
CA LYS A 53 15.56 -8.36 6.89
C LYS A 53 14.42 -7.77 6.08
N ASN A 54 13.67 -8.66 5.41
CA ASN A 54 12.35 -8.33 4.90
C ASN A 54 11.42 -8.12 6.10
N ILE A 55 10.99 -6.87 6.29
CA ILE A 55 9.96 -6.50 7.28
C ILE A 55 8.59 -6.36 6.62
N GLY A 56 8.53 -6.48 5.29
CA GLY A 56 7.31 -6.56 4.52
C GLY A 56 6.62 -7.91 4.63
N ARG A 57 5.43 -7.99 4.02
CA ARG A 57 4.63 -9.23 3.94
C ARG A 57 4.77 -9.94 2.59
N GLY A 58 5.36 -9.27 1.60
CA GLY A 58 5.59 -9.83 0.27
C GLY A 58 6.84 -10.70 0.24
N GLU A 59 6.80 -11.78 -0.53
CA GLU A 59 7.98 -12.58 -0.85
C GLU A 59 8.90 -11.82 -1.80
N ILE A 60 10.21 -11.83 -1.55
CA ILE A 60 11.20 -11.20 -2.42
C ILE A 60 11.47 -12.14 -3.59
N LYS A 61 11.07 -11.73 -4.80
CA LYS A 61 11.24 -12.53 -6.03
C LYS A 61 12.49 -12.16 -6.82
N ASP A 62 12.95 -10.93 -6.68
CA ASP A 62 14.10 -10.40 -7.42
C ASP A 62 14.92 -9.49 -6.49
N LEU A 63 16.23 -9.67 -6.49
CA LEU A 63 17.16 -8.90 -5.67
C LEU A 63 18.32 -8.45 -6.56
N LYS A 64 18.47 -7.14 -6.71
CA LYS A 64 19.52 -6.53 -7.52
C LYS A 64 20.57 -5.88 -6.62
N CYS A 65 21.83 -6.23 -6.83
CA CYS A 65 22.95 -5.59 -6.15
C CYS A 65 23.50 -4.49 -7.05
N MET A 66 23.72 -3.31 -6.47
CA MET A 66 24.31 -2.17 -7.17
C MET A 66 25.60 -1.76 -6.45
N VAL A 67 26.69 -1.62 -7.20
CA VAL A 67 27.96 -1.05 -6.71
C VAL A 67 28.28 0.14 -7.60
N ASP A 68 28.44 1.32 -7.00
CA ASP A 68 28.70 2.57 -7.71
C ASP A 68 27.71 2.87 -8.87
N GLY A 69 26.44 2.52 -8.66
CA GLY A 69 25.38 2.72 -9.65
C GLY A 69 25.39 1.71 -10.81
N ARG A 70 26.21 0.65 -10.75
CA ARG A 70 26.22 -0.45 -11.72
C ARG A 70 25.68 -1.73 -11.11
N GLU A 71 24.82 -2.42 -11.85
CA GLU A 71 24.26 -3.71 -11.44
C GLU A 71 25.37 -4.78 -11.39
N THR A 72 25.46 -5.51 -10.29
CA THR A 72 26.41 -6.60 -10.06
C THR A 72 25.68 -7.82 -9.51
N ARG A 73 26.33 -8.99 -9.61
CA ARG A 73 25.74 -10.25 -9.16
C ARG A 73 25.82 -10.36 -7.64
N CYS A 74 24.66 -10.46 -6.98
CA CYS A 74 24.60 -10.88 -5.58
C CYS A 74 24.97 -12.37 -5.49
N VAL A 75 25.88 -12.73 -4.59
CA VAL A 75 26.28 -14.13 -4.32
C VAL A 75 26.15 -14.41 -2.83
#